data_AF-A0A7X7SAR9-F1
#
_entry.id   AF-A0A7X7SAR9-F1
#
_cell.length_a   1.000
_cell.length_b   1.000
_cell.length_c   1.000
_cell.angle_alpha   90.00
_cell.angle_beta   90.00
_cell.angle_gamma   90.00
#
_symmetry.space_group_name_H-M   'P 1'
#
loop_
_entity.id
_entity.type
_entity.pdbx_description
1 polymer ?
#
loop_
_entity_poly.entity_id
_entity_poly.type
_entity_poly.pdbx_seq_one_letter_code
_entity_poly.pdbx_strand_id
1 'polypeptide(L)' 'MLNISVARRYAEAFFNIARESNKVDEYQQELELVVETIKKVENLEQYFAHLLIPVNEKKAVID' A
#
# COMPACT_ATOMS: atom_id res chain seq x y z
N MET A 1 -11.97 3.81 11.51
CA MET A 1 -12.48 2.47 11.14
C MET A 1 -11.93 2.11 9.78
N LEU A 2 -11.16 1.03 9.69
CA LEU A 2 -10.77 0.46 8.40
C LEU A 2 -12.03 -0.11 7.74
N ASN A 3 -12.41 0.43 6.59
CA ASN A 3 -13.53 -0.11 5.84
C ASN A 3 -13.03 -1.36 5.09
N ILE A 4 -13.22 -2.53 5.70
CA ILE A 4 -12.80 -3.83 5.15
C ILE A 4 -13.39 -4.06 3.74
N SER A 5 -14.60 -3.55 3.47
CA SER A 5 -15.21 -3.66 2.14
C SER A 5 -14.42 -2.88 1.08
N VAL A 6 -13.96 -1.67 1.40
CA VAL A 6 -13.13 -0.86 0.51
C VAL A 6 -11.78 -1.53 0.28
N ALA A 7 -11.12 -2.01 1.35
CA ALA A 7 -9.84 -2.71 1.23
C ALA A 7 -9.95 -3.97 0.35
N ARG A 8 -11.03 -4.76 0.50
CA ARG A 8 -11.28 -5.96 -0.30
C ARG A 8 -11.43 -5.65 -1.79
N ARG A 9 -12.13 -4.56 -2.14
CA ARG A 9 -12.28 -4.13 -3.55
C ARG A 9 -10.94 -3.78 -4.20
N TYR A 10 -10.07 -3.07 -3.48
CA TYR A 10 -8.73 -2.74 -3.99
C TYR A 10 -7.84 -3.99 -4.08
N ALA A 11 -7.92 -4.90 -3.10
CA ALA A 11 -7.17 -6.16 -3.13
C ALA A 11 -7.59 -7.04 -4.32
N GLU A 12 -8.90 -7.13 -4.61
CA GLU A 12 -9.42 -7.86 -5.77
C GLU A 12 -8.95 -7.25 -7.09
N ALA A 13 -9.01 -5.92 -7.24
CA ALA A 13 -8.50 -5.23 -8.43
C ALA A 13 -6.99 -5.46 -8.62
N PHE A 14 -6.20 -5.34 -7.55
CA PHE A 14 -4.75 -5.61 -7.58
C PHE A 14 -4.44 -7.05 -7.98
N PHE A 15 -5.15 -8.02 -7.40
CA PHE A 15 -4.99 -9.42 -7.74
C PHE A 15 -5.34 -9.72 -9.20
N ASN A 16 -6.41 -9.10 -9.74
CA ASN A 16 -6.78 -9.26 -11.13
C ASN A 16 -5.67 -8.74 -12.06
N ILE A 17 -5.07 -7.59 -11.77
CA ILE A 17 -3.92 -7.04 -12.53
C ILE A 17 -2.74 -8.01 -12.49
N ALA A 18 -2.44 -8.57 -11.30
CA ALA A 18 -1.37 -9.54 -11.12
C ALA A 18 -1.59 -10.81 -11.95
N ARG A 19 -2.84 -11.29 -12.02
CA ARG A 19 -3.23 -12.44 -12.83
C ARG A 19 -3.14 -12.17 -14.33
N GLU A 20 -3.67 -11.03 -14.78
CA GLU A 20 -3.59 -10.61 -16.20
C GLU A 20 -2.14 -10.46 -16.66
N SER A 21 -1.25 -10.05 -15.75
CA SER A 21 0.19 -9.91 -15.99
C SER A 21 0.98 -11.22 -15.80
N ASN A 22 0.35 -12.30 -15.35
CA ASN A 22 1.00 -13.56 -14.95
C ASN A 22 2.15 -13.37 -13.92
N LYS A 23 1.96 -12.44 -12.99
CA LYS A 23 2.96 -11.98 -11.99
C LYS A 23 2.44 -12.09 -10.55
N VAL A 24 1.54 -13.03 -10.27
CA VAL A 24 0.90 -13.16 -8.95
C VAL A 24 1.92 -13.30 -7.82
N ASP A 25 2.92 -14.17 -7.99
CA ASP A 25 3.92 -14.43 -6.95
C ASP A 25 4.85 -13.22 -6.72
N GLU A 26 5.27 -12.55 -7.80
CA GLU A 26 6.10 -11.33 -7.75
C GLU A 26 5.38 -10.21 -7.00
N TYR A 27 4.13 -9.92 -7.38
CA TYR A 27 3.33 -8.87 -6.74
C TYR A 27 2.95 -9.20 -5.29
N GLN A 28 2.80 -10.49 -4.95
CA GLN A 28 2.63 -10.91 -3.56
C GLN A 28 3.88 -10.56 -2.74
N GLN A 29 5.07 -10.91 -3.21
CA GLN A 29 6.33 -10.64 -2.51
C GLN A 29 6.58 -9.14 -2.34
N GLU A 30 6.34 -8.35 -3.38
CA GLU A 30 6.44 -6.89 -3.32
C GLU A 30 5.44 -6.29 -2.33
N LEU A 31 4.19 -6.75 -2.33
CA LEU A 31 3.18 -6.30 -1.39
C LEU A 31 3.55 -6.65 0.06
N GLU A 32 4.10 -7.84 0.30
CA GLU A 32 4.57 -8.27 1.61
C GLU A 32 5.70 -7.34 2.10
N LEU A 33 6.66 -7.01 1.24
CA LEU A 33 7.72 -6.04 1.54
C LEU A 33 7.15 -4.66 1.90
N VAL A 34 6.16 -4.16 1.17
CA VAL A 34 5.49 -2.88 1.47
C VAL A 34 4.83 -2.92 2.85
N VAL A 35 4.06 -3.98 3.15
CA VAL A 35 3.38 -4.14 4.45
C VAL A 35 4.40 -4.23 5.58
N GLU A 36 5.50 -4.95 5.40
CA GLU A 36 6.57 -5.01 6.38
C GLU A 36 7.25 -3.67 6.59
N THR A 37 7.51 -2.93 5.52
CA THR A 37 8.15 -1.60 5.59
C THR A 37 7.27 -0.63 6.38
N ILE A 38 5.97 -0.62 6.13
CA ILE A 38 5.01 0.20 6.89
C ILE A 38 5.06 -0.13 8.39
N LYS A 39 5.20 -1.41 8.75
CA LYS A 39 5.27 -1.84 10.16
C LYS A 39 6.62 -1.60 10.82
N LYS A 40 7.72 -1.69 10.07
CA LYS A 40 9.10 -1.60 10.57
C LYS A 40 9.60 -0.17 10.69
N VAL A 41 9.17 0.72 9.80
CA VAL A 41 9.60 2.12 9.81
C VAL A 41 8.78 2.88 10.85
N GLU A 42 9.48 3.35 11.88
CA GLU A 42 8.87 4.12 12.96
C GLU A 42 8.15 5.35 12.41
N ASN A 43 6.94 5.61 12.90
CA ASN A 43 6.13 6.78 12.57
C ASN A 43 5.67 6.89 11.11
N LEU A 44 5.89 5.89 10.25
CA LEU A 44 5.52 5.97 8.83
C LEU A 44 4.00 6.03 8.63
N GLU A 45 3.24 5.20 9.36
CA GLU A 45 1.77 5.25 9.36
C GLU A 45 1.26 6.62 9.81
N GLN A 46 1.85 7.17 10.87
CA GLN A 46 1.51 8.48 11.43
C GLN A 46 1.83 9.61 10.45
N TYR A 47 2.97 9.55 9.75
CA TYR A 47 3.37 10.50 8.72
C TYR A 47 2.33 10.56 7.59
N PHE A 48 1.93 9.40 7.05
CA PHE A 48 0.92 9.36 5.99
C PHE A 48 -0.48 9.78 6.47
N ALA A 49 -0.83 9.51 7.73
CA ALA A 49 -2.09 9.93 8.33
C ALA A 49 -2.12 11.43 8.72
N HIS A 50 -0.96 12.10 8.81
CA HIS A 50 -0.87 13.46 9.33
C HIS A 50 -1.50 14.49 8.39
N LEU A 51 -2.42 15.30 8.90
CA LEU A 51 -3.20 16.25 8.07
C LEU A 51 -2.40 17.46 7.57
N LEU A 52 -1.36 17.87 8.30
CA LEU A 52 -0.56 19.05 7.93
C LEU A 52 0.57 18.75 6.95
N ILE A 53 0.88 17.47 6.70
CA ILE A 53 1.93 17.11 5.75
C ILE A 53 1.34 17.22 4.35
N PRO A 54 1.90 18.08 3.48
CA PRO A 54 1.38 18.28 2.13
C PRO A 54 1.34 16.98 1.33
N VAL A 55 0.34 16.86 0.45
CA VAL A 55 0.19 15.67 -0.41
C VAL A 55 1.43 15.43 -1.26
N ASN A 56 2.10 16.49 -1.73
CA ASN A 56 3.32 16.37 -2.54
C ASN A 56 4.48 15.76 -1.76
N GLU A 57 4.64 16.11 -0.49
CA GLU A 57 5.67 15.51 0.38
C GLU A 57 5.38 14.04 0.69
N LYS A 58 4.10 13.66 0.80
CA LYS A 58 3.73 12.24 0.95
C LYS A 58 4.02 11.44 -0.30
N LYS A 59 3.74 12.00 -1.48
CA LYS A 59 4.02 11.36 -2.77
C LYS A 59 5.52 11.14 -3.00
N ALA A 60 6.35 12.10 -2.60
CA ALA A 60 7.81 11.99 -2.72
C ALA A 60 8.43 10.83 -1.91
N VAL A 61 7.70 10.26 -0.94
CA VAL A 61 8.14 9.06 -0.19
C VAL A 61 7.78 7.76 -0.94
N ILE A 62 6.83 7.82 -1.88
CA ILE A 62 6.33 6.68 -2.66
C ILE A 62 6.99 6.61 -4.05
N ASP A 63 7.36 7.77 -4.62
CA ASP A 63 8.04 7.91 -5.92
C ASP A 63 9.47 7.34 -5.93
#